data_AF-A0A9D6G432-F1
#
_entry.id   AF-A0A9D6G432-F1
#
_cell.length_a   1.000
_cell.length_b   1.000
_cell.length_c   1.000
_cell.angle_alpha   90.00
_cell.angle_beta   90.00
_cell.angle_gamma   90.00
#
_symmetry.space_group_name_H-M   'P 1'
#
loop_
_entity.id
_entity.type
_entity.pdbx_description
1 polymer ?
#
loop_
_entity_poly.entity_id
_entity_poly.type
_entity_poly.pdbx_seq_one_letter_code
_entity_poly.pdbx_strand_id
1 'polypeptide(L)'
;MTRSTSRLVRLFVLALFPAISFQASAQTVDLSAGFNLLGNSSSEALDVATAFGDPAKVTTVWKWVASTSKWAFYAPSLSAAALQAFAASRDYDVLGTVNGGEGFWVDAKTAFSAQLPAGTAVTAASLKSRLVTPGWHLLSIGDNLTPEQLGQAFGTPPISLWAWNAAQTISNWYFYAASLVAQGANALSDFIASSGFLDFGANRLSPGTGFWVNMPAAPAPLSMVGAWSGTGVDSNANTGANGTTIVTWTLAQTDARVSGTVNTRSVDPVGTTCNSCHRNKTGTLSGTVTGTAMTFTISFPPGVAGDPTPLCTATITGTVSGITQSSFTASYSGDDSCEGPLLDGTLTMARQP
;
A
#
# COMPACT_ATOMS: atom_id res chain seq x y z
N MET A 1 -23.86 -26.94 -52.65
CA MET A 1 -23.91 -26.71 -51.19
C MET A 1 -22.63 -26.00 -50.76
N THR A 2 -22.63 -24.68 -50.80
CA THR A 2 -21.47 -23.82 -50.50
C THR A 2 -21.69 -23.17 -49.13
N ARG A 3 -20.83 -23.49 -48.16
CA ARG A 3 -20.88 -22.92 -46.80
C ARG A 3 -20.14 -21.59 -46.76
N SER A 4 -20.87 -20.54 -46.37
CA SER A 4 -20.38 -19.18 -46.13
C SER A 4 -19.75 -19.08 -44.73
N THR A 5 -18.51 -18.60 -44.66
CA THR A 5 -17.77 -18.30 -43.43
C THR A 5 -17.91 -16.82 -43.09
N SER A 6 -18.67 -16.50 -42.03
CA SER A 6 -18.78 -15.14 -41.49
C SER A 6 -17.58 -14.81 -40.62
N ARG A 7 -16.77 -13.82 -41.02
CA ARG A 7 -15.70 -13.23 -40.20
C ARG A 7 -16.29 -12.08 -39.39
N LEU A 8 -16.28 -12.23 -38.06
CA LEU A 8 -16.59 -11.15 -37.12
C LEU A 8 -15.39 -10.17 -37.07
N VAL A 9 -15.56 -8.97 -37.60
CA VAL A 9 -14.60 -7.86 -37.45
C VAL A 9 -14.93 -7.15 -36.14
N ARG A 10 -14.05 -7.26 -35.13
CA ARG A 10 -14.12 -6.45 -33.91
C ARG A 10 -13.53 -5.07 -34.18
N LEU A 11 -14.40 -4.07 -34.25
CA LEU A 11 -14.03 -2.65 -34.34
C LEU A 11 -13.59 -2.16 -32.94
N PHE A 12 -12.29 -1.93 -32.75
CA PHE A 12 -11.77 -1.26 -31.55
C PHE A 12 -11.95 0.24 -31.72
N VAL A 13 -12.90 0.84 -31.00
CA VAL A 13 -13.06 2.30 -30.91
C VAL A 13 -12.09 2.80 -29.83
N LEU A 14 -10.98 3.39 -30.25
CA LEU A 14 -10.04 4.07 -29.35
C LEU A 14 -10.66 5.42 -28.96
N ALA A 15 -11.34 5.47 -27.80
CA ALA A 15 -11.86 6.72 -27.25
C ALA A 15 -10.68 7.59 -26.78
N LEU A 16 -10.30 8.57 -27.60
CA LEU A 16 -9.32 9.60 -27.27
C LEU A 16 -9.95 10.57 -26.25
N PHE A 17 -9.79 10.30 -24.95
CA PHE A 17 -10.18 11.26 -23.92
C PHE A 17 -9.13 12.38 -23.88
N PRO A 18 -9.49 13.65 -24.17
CA PRO A 18 -8.56 14.76 -24.00
C PRO A 18 -8.22 14.88 -22.51
N ALA A 19 -6.93 14.82 -22.18
CA ALA A 19 -6.46 15.10 -20.83
C ALA A 19 -6.70 16.59 -20.55
N ILE A 20 -7.75 16.89 -19.77
CA ILE A 20 -8.01 18.25 -19.28
C ILE A 20 -6.98 18.51 -18.17
N SER A 21 -5.90 19.21 -18.51
CA SER A 21 -4.93 19.69 -17.54
C SER A 21 -5.48 20.91 -16.81
N PHE A 22 -5.69 20.80 -15.49
CA PHE A 22 -6.03 21.94 -14.65
C PHE A 22 -4.75 22.74 -14.36
N GLN A 23 -4.65 23.96 -14.91
CA GLN A 23 -3.59 24.90 -14.56
C GLN A 23 -3.89 25.51 -13.19
N ALA A 24 -2.93 25.44 -12.28
CA ALA A 24 -2.89 26.22 -11.06
C ALA A 24 -2.29 27.60 -11.37
N SER A 25 -3.09 28.65 -11.20
CA SER A 25 -2.64 30.04 -11.24
C SER A 25 -1.60 30.29 -10.15
N ALA A 26 -0.76 31.32 -10.33
CA ALA A 26 0.08 31.82 -9.24
C ALA A 26 -0.82 32.13 -8.02
N GLN A 27 -0.49 31.54 -6.88
CA GLN A 27 -1.32 31.67 -5.69
C GLN A 27 -0.70 32.66 -4.72
N THR A 28 -1.45 33.70 -4.37
CA THR A 28 -1.11 34.56 -3.24
C THR A 28 -1.58 33.90 -1.95
N VAL A 29 -0.68 33.78 -0.97
CA VAL A 29 -0.99 33.30 0.37
C VAL A 29 -0.67 34.39 1.38
N ASP A 30 -1.58 34.61 2.33
CA ASP A 30 -1.39 35.56 3.42
C ASP A 30 -0.82 34.83 4.63
N LEU A 31 0.29 35.33 5.14
CA LEU A 31 0.94 34.83 6.34
C LEU A 31 0.62 35.74 7.52
N SER A 32 0.29 35.14 8.65
CA SER A 32 0.26 35.81 9.95
C SER A 32 1.66 35.89 10.56
N ALA A 33 1.87 36.78 11.53
CA ALA A 33 3.07 36.70 12.35
C ALA A 33 3.11 35.36 13.11
N GLY A 34 4.31 34.79 13.27
CA GLY A 34 4.56 33.46 13.82
C GLY A 34 4.56 32.36 12.76
N PHE A 35 4.30 31.13 13.20
CA PHE A 35 4.33 29.95 12.34
C PHE A 35 3.10 29.85 11.43
N ASN A 36 3.36 29.62 10.14
CA ASN A 36 2.40 29.35 9.09
C ASN A 36 2.74 28.02 8.43
N LEU A 37 1.75 27.16 8.20
CA LEU A 37 1.92 25.91 7.47
C LEU A 37 1.40 26.07 6.05
N LEU A 38 2.34 26.12 5.11
CA LEU A 38 2.07 26.40 3.71
C LEU A 38 2.40 25.16 2.86
N GLY A 39 1.95 25.18 1.62
CA GLY A 39 2.17 24.08 0.70
C GLY A 39 2.34 24.53 -0.73
N ASN A 40 3.33 23.94 -1.42
CA ASN A 40 3.48 24.16 -2.85
C ASN A 40 2.54 23.20 -3.61
N SER A 41 1.35 23.67 -3.96
CA SER A 41 0.33 22.85 -4.64
C SER A 41 0.49 22.80 -6.16
N SER A 42 1.55 23.39 -6.71
CA SER A 42 1.85 23.43 -8.14
C SER A 42 2.98 22.45 -8.50
N SER A 43 3.09 22.06 -9.77
CA SER A 43 4.18 21.20 -10.26
C SER A 43 5.54 21.90 -10.24
N GLU A 44 5.56 23.24 -10.25
CA GLU A 44 6.78 24.02 -10.32
C GLU A 44 7.47 24.10 -8.96
N ALA A 45 8.80 24.12 -8.98
CA ALA A 45 9.59 24.26 -7.77
C ALA A 45 9.57 25.69 -7.23
N LEU A 46 9.44 25.83 -5.91
CA LEU A 46 9.55 27.11 -5.21
C LEU A 46 11.01 27.31 -4.77
N ASP A 47 11.63 28.39 -5.25
CA ASP A 47 12.90 28.86 -4.74
C ASP A 47 12.69 29.62 -3.42
N VAL A 48 13.27 29.08 -2.34
CA VAL A 48 12.98 29.55 -0.98
C VAL A 48 13.61 30.91 -0.70
N ALA A 49 14.81 31.17 -1.23
CA ALA A 49 15.47 32.46 -1.05
C ALA A 49 14.75 33.59 -1.79
N THR A 50 14.23 33.32 -3.00
CA THR A 50 13.46 34.31 -3.76
C THR A 50 12.13 34.63 -3.08
N ALA A 51 11.42 33.63 -2.56
CA ALA A 51 10.11 33.84 -1.96
C ALA A 51 10.16 34.36 -0.51
N PHE A 52 11.17 33.94 0.26
CA PHE A 52 11.23 34.15 1.72
C PHE A 52 12.58 34.72 2.20
N GLY A 53 13.34 35.35 1.30
CA GLY A 53 14.67 35.89 1.57
C GLY A 53 14.71 37.23 2.31
N ASP A 54 13.57 37.85 2.62
CA ASP A 54 13.52 39.14 3.33
C ASP A 54 13.67 38.93 4.86
N PRO A 55 14.83 39.26 5.46
CA PRO A 55 15.06 39.05 6.89
C PRO A 55 14.25 39.98 7.78
N ALA A 56 13.59 41.02 7.25
CA ALA A 56 12.65 41.84 8.01
C ALA A 56 11.29 41.16 8.18
N LYS A 57 10.93 40.24 7.26
CA LYS A 57 9.64 39.54 7.24
C LYS A 57 9.70 38.11 7.73
N VAL A 58 10.79 37.40 7.47
CA VAL A 58 10.91 35.96 7.75
C VAL A 58 12.02 35.71 8.75
N THR A 59 11.73 34.86 9.75
CA THR A 59 12.71 34.35 10.71
C THR A 59 13.34 33.07 10.16
N THR A 60 12.53 32.07 9.83
CA THR A 60 12.99 30.76 9.34
C THR A 60 11.96 30.09 8.43
N VAL A 61 12.43 29.17 7.57
CA VAL A 61 11.61 28.28 6.74
C VAL A 61 12.06 26.85 6.96
N TRP A 62 11.11 25.93 7.08
CA TRP A 62 11.38 24.52 7.39
C TRP A 62 10.61 23.58 6.49
N LYS A 63 11.24 22.46 6.12
CA LYS A 63 10.59 21.36 5.40
C LYS A 63 10.99 20.02 6.01
N TRP A 64 10.05 19.10 6.16
CA TRP A 64 10.36 17.73 6.55
C TRP A 64 10.72 16.88 5.33
N VAL A 65 11.88 16.23 5.37
CA VAL A 65 12.37 15.32 4.32
C VAL A 65 12.14 13.89 4.79
N ALA A 66 11.00 13.32 4.41
CA ALA A 66 10.57 12.00 4.91
C ALA A 66 11.56 10.86 4.58
N SER A 67 12.21 10.91 3.41
CA SER A 67 13.15 9.88 2.96
C SER A 67 14.41 9.76 3.84
N THR A 68 14.84 10.85 4.47
CA THR A 68 15.97 10.88 5.39
C THR A 68 15.54 11.03 6.85
N SER A 69 14.25 11.26 7.10
CA SER A 69 13.69 11.62 8.41
C SER A 69 14.42 12.80 9.04
N LYS A 70 14.70 13.83 8.23
CA LYS A 70 15.41 15.05 8.67
C LYS A 70 14.61 16.31 8.34
N TRP A 71 14.88 17.35 9.11
CA TRP A 71 14.44 18.70 8.77
C TRP A 71 15.42 19.33 7.78
N ALA A 72 14.88 20.02 6.78
CA ALA A 72 15.60 20.98 5.95
C ALA A 72 15.29 22.40 6.44
N PHE A 73 16.31 23.26 6.49
CA PHE A 73 16.26 24.55 7.16
C PHE A 73 16.77 25.70 6.27
N TYR A 74 16.10 26.84 6.36
CA TYR A 74 16.52 28.11 5.77
C TYR A 74 16.28 29.27 6.76
N ALA A 75 17.22 30.22 6.81
CA ALA A 75 17.06 31.46 7.56
C ALA A 75 17.69 32.64 6.77
N PRO A 76 16.90 33.65 6.37
CA PRO A 76 17.39 34.75 5.53
C PRO A 76 18.38 35.68 6.24
N SER A 77 18.46 35.63 7.58
CA SER A 77 19.44 36.39 8.37
C SER A 77 20.84 35.79 8.35
N LEU A 78 21.01 34.56 7.85
CA LEU A 78 22.29 33.87 7.78
C LEU A 78 22.90 33.99 6.38
N SER A 79 24.22 34.15 6.31
CA SER A 79 24.95 33.95 5.05
C SER A 79 24.92 32.48 4.64
N ALA A 80 25.19 32.16 3.37
CA ALA A 80 25.20 30.79 2.89
C ALA A 80 26.15 29.87 3.69
N ALA A 81 27.34 30.37 4.05
CA ALA A 81 28.31 29.62 4.86
C ALA A 81 27.80 29.38 6.30
N ALA A 82 27.18 30.40 6.91
CA ALA A 82 26.61 30.27 8.25
C ALA A 82 25.39 29.33 8.27
N LEU A 83 24.55 29.39 7.23
CA LEU A 83 23.40 28.50 7.05
C LEU A 83 23.84 27.04 6.93
N GLN A 84 24.84 26.76 6.09
CA GLN A 84 25.41 25.41 5.94
C GLN A 84 26.00 24.89 7.26
N ALA A 85 26.76 25.73 7.96
CA ALA A 85 27.36 25.35 9.24
C ALA A 85 26.29 25.07 10.32
N PHE A 86 25.25 25.90 10.39
CA PHE A 86 24.15 25.71 11.32
C PHE A 86 23.38 24.41 11.02
N ALA A 87 23.00 24.19 9.76
CA ALA A 87 22.28 22.99 9.35
C ALA A 87 23.07 21.72 9.70
N ALA A 88 24.36 21.67 9.33
CA ALA A 88 25.24 20.54 9.64
C ALA A 88 25.37 20.29 11.16
N SER A 89 25.45 21.35 11.98
CA SER A 89 25.57 21.21 13.44
C SER A 89 24.34 20.59 14.12
N ARG A 90 23.19 20.59 13.44
CA ARG A 90 21.92 20.07 13.94
C ARG A 90 21.43 18.83 13.19
N ASP A 91 22.25 18.30 12.29
CA ASP A 91 21.88 17.23 11.35
C ASP A 91 20.65 17.58 10.51
N TYR A 92 20.55 18.85 10.09
CA TYR A 92 19.56 19.34 9.15
C TYR A 92 20.15 19.44 7.74
N ASP A 93 19.29 19.34 6.74
CA ASP A 93 19.62 19.70 5.37
C ASP A 93 19.47 21.23 5.17
N VAL A 94 20.19 21.81 4.20
CA VAL A 94 19.94 23.20 3.77
C VAL A 94 18.73 23.23 2.84
N LEU A 95 17.74 24.06 3.15
CA LEU A 95 16.52 24.19 2.35
C LEU A 95 16.69 25.27 1.27
N GLY A 96 16.99 24.86 0.05
CA GLY A 96 16.97 25.75 -1.13
C GLY A 96 15.64 25.76 -1.88
N THR A 97 14.94 24.63 -1.90
CA THR A 97 13.78 24.41 -2.79
C THR A 97 12.65 23.64 -2.10
N VAL A 98 11.41 24.03 -2.39
CA VAL A 98 10.20 23.26 -2.08
C VAL A 98 9.56 22.80 -3.39
N ASN A 99 9.60 21.50 -3.66
CA ASN A 99 9.04 20.91 -4.86
C ASN A 99 7.51 20.86 -4.81
N GLY A 100 6.90 20.65 -5.97
CA GLY A 100 5.46 20.44 -6.04
C GLY A 100 4.96 19.32 -5.15
N GLY A 101 3.86 19.57 -4.45
CA GLY A 101 3.23 18.67 -3.49
C GLY A 101 3.90 18.60 -2.12
N GLU A 102 4.96 19.37 -1.86
CA GLU A 102 5.59 19.47 -0.54
C GLU A 102 4.90 20.55 0.32
N GLY A 103 4.69 20.23 1.59
CA GLY A 103 4.36 21.22 2.61
C GLY A 103 5.63 21.78 3.25
N PHE A 104 5.51 22.95 3.87
CA PHE A 104 6.62 23.61 4.57
C PHE A 104 6.09 24.61 5.61
N TRP A 105 6.93 24.93 6.59
CA TRP A 105 6.65 25.94 7.60
C TRP A 105 7.38 27.24 7.28
N VAL A 106 6.72 28.37 7.53
CA VAL A 106 7.33 29.69 7.55
C VAL A 106 7.06 30.33 8.91
N ASP A 107 8.13 30.69 9.62
CA ASP A 107 8.04 31.54 10.81
C ASP A 107 8.22 33.00 10.37
N ALA A 108 7.12 33.75 10.34
CA ALA A 108 7.06 35.13 9.89
C ALA A 108 7.17 36.10 11.06
N LYS A 109 8.00 37.14 10.94
CA LYS A 109 8.14 38.21 11.95
C LYS A 109 6.93 39.12 12.00
N THR A 110 6.36 39.39 10.84
CA THR A 110 5.20 40.26 10.64
C THR A 110 4.28 39.62 9.61
N ALA A 111 3.00 40.03 9.58
CA ALA A 111 2.08 39.55 8.57
C ALA A 111 2.47 40.10 7.17
N PHE A 112 2.43 39.24 6.15
CA PHE A 112 2.69 39.63 4.75
C PHE A 112 2.10 38.61 3.78
N SER A 113 1.96 38.99 2.51
CA SER A 113 1.54 38.07 1.45
C SER A 113 2.74 37.57 0.66
N ALA A 114 2.78 36.28 0.37
CA ALA A 114 3.77 35.64 -0.49
C ALA A 114 3.12 35.09 -1.76
N GLN A 115 3.87 35.05 -2.87
CA GLN A 115 3.45 34.37 -4.08
C GLN A 115 4.04 32.97 -4.10
N LEU A 116 3.18 31.96 -4.28
CA LEU A 116 3.57 30.59 -4.56
C LEU A 116 3.64 30.36 -6.09
N PRO A 117 4.41 29.36 -6.55
CA PRO A 117 4.59 29.14 -7.98
C PRO A 117 3.28 28.82 -8.69
N ALA A 118 3.17 29.26 -9.94
CA ALA A 118 2.11 28.83 -10.85
C ALA A 118 2.57 27.57 -11.59
N GLY A 119 1.68 26.63 -11.85
CA GLY A 119 2.04 25.37 -12.51
C GLY A 119 0.84 24.47 -12.76
N THR A 120 1.07 23.18 -12.99
CA THR A 120 -0.04 22.20 -12.98
C THR A 120 -0.39 21.87 -11.54
N ALA A 121 -1.68 21.76 -11.22
CA ALA A 121 -2.10 21.37 -9.87
C ALA A 121 -1.56 19.97 -9.51
N VAL A 122 -0.91 19.84 -8.36
CA VAL A 122 -0.43 18.55 -7.85
C VAL A 122 -1.57 17.81 -7.19
N THR A 123 -1.99 16.71 -7.80
CA THR A 123 -3.15 15.97 -7.34
C THR A 123 -2.81 15.05 -6.17
N ALA A 124 -3.78 14.77 -5.29
CA ALA A 124 -3.58 13.80 -4.21
C ALA A 124 -3.20 12.41 -4.75
N ALA A 125 -3.78 12.02 -5.89
CA ALA A 125 -3.46 10.77 -6.57
C ALA A 125 -2.00 10.71 -7.05
N SER A 126 -1.42 11.84 -7.51
CA SER A 126 -0.02 11.90 -7.94
C SER A 126 0.99 11.72 -6.79
N LEU A 127 0.56 11.93 -5.54
CA LEU A 127 1.43 11.79 -4.36
C LEU A 127 1.57 10.34 -3.86
N LYS A 128 0.80 9.38 -4.38
CA LYS A 128 0.85 7.98 -3.91
C LYS A 128 2.25 7.39 -3.89
N SER A 129 3.05 7.66 -4.93
CA SER A 129 4.43 7.15 -5.04
C SER A 129 5.37 7.74 -3.99
N ARG A 130 5.02 8.87 -3.38
CA ARG A 130 5.80 9.52 -2.30
C ARG A 130 5.44 8.99 -0.92
N LEU A 131 4.28 8.33 -0.80
CA LEU A 131 3.76 7.77 0.45
C LEU A 131 4.18 6.31 0.68
N VAL A 132 5.22 5.84 -0.02
CA VAL A 132 5.70 4.45 0.07
C VAL A 132 6.39 4.14 1.39
N THR A 133 6.87 5.16 2.11
CA THR A 133 7.46 4.99 3.44
C THR A 133 6.42 5.27 4.53
N PRO A 134 6.34 4.42 5.58
CA PRO A 134 5.55 4.75 6.76
C PRO A 134 5.99 6.04 7.43
N GLY A 135 5.11 6.58 8.26
CA GLY A 135 5.43 7.69 9.16
C GLY A 135 5.00 9.04 8.61
N TRP A 136 5.69 10.08 9.07
CA TRP A 136 5.31 11.47 8.83
C TRP A 136 5.75 11.97 7.46
N HIS A 137 4.81 12.58 6.75
CA HIS A 137 5.02 13.31 5.52
C HIS A 137 4.42 14.70 5.65
N LEU A 138 5.12 15.71 5.09
CA LEU A 138 4.65 17.08 5.04
C LEU A 138 4.33 17.43 3.58
N LEU A 139 3.04 17.61 3.28
CA LEU A 139 2.51 17.58 1.91
C LEU A 139 1.63 18.80 1.61
N SER A 140 1.30 18.94 0.33
CA SER A 140 0.30 19.86 -0.20
C SER A 140 -0.38 19.28 -1.44
N ILE A 141 -1.63 19.68 -1.72
CA ILE A 141 -2.39 19.25 -2.90
C ILE A 141 -3.09 20.45 -3.54
N GLY A 142 -3.36 20.36 -4.85
CA GLY A 142 -4.11 21.35 -5.62
C GLY A 142 -5.61 21.04 -5.77
N ASP A 143 -6.07 19.87 -5.32
CA ASP A 143 -7.40 19.34 -5.67
C ASP A 143 -8.54 19.74 -4.72
N ASN A 144 -8.22 20.49 -3.65
CA ASN A 144 -9.20 20.99 -2.68
C ASN A 144 -10.09 19.89 -2.03
N LEU A 145 -9.45 18.92 -1.36
CA LEU A 145 -10.13 17.74 -0.80
C LEU A 145 -10.46 17.91 0.68
N THR A 146 -11.53 17.26 1.14
CA THR A 146 -11.68 16.99 2.58
C THR A 146 -10.66 15.94 3.04
N PRO A 147 -10.34 15.85 4.35
CA PRO A 147 -9.45 14.79 4.84
C PRO A 147 -9.89 13.37 4.48
N GLU A 148 -11.21 13.11 4.47
CA GLU A 148 -11.76 11.82 4.06
C GLU A 148 -11.52 11.53 2.57
N GLN A 149 -11.79 12.51 1.69
CA GLN A 149 -11.54 12.41 0.26
C GLN A 149 -10.04 12.20 -0.03
N LEU A 150 -9.16 12.84 0.75
CA LEU A 150 -7.71 12.60 0.65
C LEU A 150 -7.35 11.16 0.99
N GLY A 151 -7.89 10.61 2.09
CA GLY A 151 -7.66 9.21 2.49
C GLY A 151 -8.09 8.22 1.41
N GLN A 152 -9.24 8.46 0.77
CA GLN A 152 -9.70 7.67 -0.38
C GLN A 152 -8.75 7.81 -1.59
N ALA A 153 -8.30 9.04 -1.86
CA ALA A 153 -7.38 9.32 -2.96
C ALA A 153 -6.04 8.61 -2.78
N PHE A 154 -5.54 8.39 -1.55
CA PHE A 154 -4.32 7.63 -1.29
C PHE A 154 -4.50 6.11 -1.43
N GLY A 155 -5.73 5.59 -1.30
CA GLY A 155 -6.03 4.15 -1.33
C GLY A 155 -5.78 3.43 0.00
N THR A 156 -5.01 4.06 0.90
CA THR A 156 -4.84 3.64 2.29
C THR A 156 -5.11 4.87 3.18
N PRO A 157 -6.07 4.81 4.11
CA PRO A 157 -6.34 5.93 5.00
C PRO A 157 -5.10 6.27 5.86
N PRO A 158 -4.75 7.54 6.04
CA PRO A 158 -3.70 7.94 6.97
C PRO A 158 -4.10 7.59 8.42
N ILE A 159 -3.11 7.31 9.27
CA ILE A 159 -3.30 7.16 10.72
C ILE A 159 -3.89 8.45 11.28
N SER A 160 -3.29 9.58 10.91
CA SER A 160 -3.80 10.91 11.25
C SER A 160 -3.35 11.95 10.23
N LEU A 161 -4.11 13.03 10.15
CA LEU A 161 -3.85 14.18 9.32
C LEU A 161 -3.98 15.44 10.17
N TRP A 162 -3.06 16.38 9.95
CA TRP A 162 -2.97 17.62 10.71
C TRP A 162 -2.74 18.80 9.79
N ALA A 163 -3.50 19.87 9.97
CA ALA A 163 -3.24 21.16 9.32
C ALA A 163 -3.19 22.25 10.38
N TRP A 164 -2.50 23.35 10.08
CA TRP A 164 -2.33 24.44 11.05
C TRP A 164 -3.20 25.63 10.68
N ASN A 165 -3.98 26.12 11.64
CA ASN A 165 -4.65 27.39 11.54
C ASN A 165 -3.74 28.48 12.10
N ALA A 166 -3.19 29.34 11.25
CA ALA A 166 -2.35 30.47 11.67
C ALA A 166 -3.16 31.75 11.97
N ALA A 167 -4.42 31.63 12.40
CA ALA A 167 -5.26 32.79 12.67
C ALA A 167 -4.68 33.69 13.77
N GLN A 168 -4.76 35.01 13.58
CA GLN A 168 -4.16 36.01 14.49
C GLN A 168 -4.72 35.97 15.92
N THR A 169 -5.93 35.44 16.12
CA THR A 169 -6.60 35.40 17.41
C THR A 169 -6.44 34.07 18.15
N ILE A 170 -6.47 32.95 17.45
CA ILE A 170 -6.31 31.60 18.01
C ILE A 170 -5.62 30.72 16.98
N SER A 171 -4.31 30.51 17.15
CA SER A 171 -3.59 29.52 16.36
C SER A 171 -3.80 28.13 16.93
N ASN A 172 -4.19 27.17 16.11
CA ASN A 172 -4.47 25.81 16.58
C ASN A 172 -4.40 24.77 15.46
N TRP A 173 -4.34 23.50 15.83
CA TRP A 173 -4.29 22.38 14.92
C TRP A 173 -5.67 21.94 14.50
N TYR A 174 -5.91 21.81 13.20
CA TYR A 174 -6.93 20.93 12.65
C TYR A 174 -6.46 19.48 12.77
N PHE A 175 -7.37 18.59 13.15
CA PHE A 175 -7.07 17.17 13.31
C PHE A 175 -8.10 16.29 12.60
N TYR A 176 -7.61 15.20 12.01
CA TYR A 176 -8.44 14.14 11.45
C TYR A 176 -7.76 12.78 11.62
N ALA A 177 -8.54 11.74 11.95
CA ALA A 177 -8.05 10.36 11.95
C ALA A 177 -9.15 9.41 11.47
N ALA A 178 -8.86 8.63 10.43
CA ALA A 178 -9.83 7.71 9.83
C ALA A 178 -10.29 6.61 10.80
N SER A 179 -9.40 6.18 11.71
CA SER A 179 -9.73 5.18 12.73
C SER A 179 -10.77 5.66 13.74
N LEU A 180 -10.83 6.97 14.03
CA LEU A 180 -11.86 7.54 14.90
C LEU A 180 -13.19 7.69 14.15
N VAL A 181 -13.17 8.06 12.87
CA VAL A 181 -14.38 8.06 12.03
C VAL A 181 -14.99 6.65 11.97
N ALA A 182 -14.15 5.62 11.79
CA ALA A 182 -14.59 4.24 11.74
C ALA A 182 -15.19 3.71 13.07
N GLN A 183 -14.93 4.37 14.21
CA GLN A 183 -15.51 4.01 15.50
C GLN A 183 -16.96 4.49 15.68
N GLY A 184 -17.47 5.35 14.81
CA GLY A 184 -18.87 5.80 14.82
C GLY A 184 -19.06 7.28 15.16
N ALA A 185 -20.33 7.67 15.28
CA ALA A 185 -20.83 9.02 14.98
C ALA A 185 -20.07 10.19 15.63
N ASN A 186 -19.59 10.04 16.87
CA ASN A 186 -18.99 11.15 17.62
C ASN A 186 -17.53 10.89 18.04
N ALA A 187 -16.92 9.74 17.75
CA ALA A 187 -15.61 9.41 18.30
C ALA A 187 -14.51 10.39 17.84
N LEU A 188 -14.56 10.88 16.59
CA LEU A 188 -13.65 11.91 16.11
C LEU A 188 -13.92 13.27 16.77
N SER A 189 -15.19 13.71 16.81
CA SER A 189 -15.55 15.01 17.39
C SER A 189 -15.28 15.08 18.89
N ASP A 190 -15.51 14.01 19.63
CA ASP A 190 -15.24 13.91 21.06
C ASP A 190 -13.73 13.99 21.35
N PHE A 191 -12.91 13.33 20.52
CA PHE A 191 -11.45 13.42 20.62
C PHE A 191 -10.95 14.84 20.31
N ILE A 192 -11.46 15.47 19.26
CA ILE A 192 -11.11 16.84 18.89
C ILE A 192 -11.47 17.81 20.02
N ALA A 193 -12.70 17.73 20.55
CA ALA A 193 -13.18 18.61 21.60
C ALA A 193 -12.39 18.43 22.91
N SER A 194 -12.14 17.18 23.32
CA SER A 194 -11.38 16.89 24.55
C SER A 194 -9.89 17.24 24.46
N SER A 195 -9.32 17.20 23.25
CA SER A 195 -7.91 17.58 23.01
C SER A 195 -7.73 19.07 22.71
N GLY A 196 -8.84 19.82 22.55
CA GLY A 196 -8.82 21.23 22.19
C GLY A 196 -8.32 21.50 20.76
N PHE A 197 -8.48 20.55 19.84
CA PHE A 197 -8.16 20.74 18.42
C PHE A 197 -9.33 21.40 17.67
N LEU A 198 -9.07 21.79 16.42
CA LEU A 198 -10.10 22.24 15.48
C LEU A 198 -10.59 21.06 14.64
N ASP A 199 -11.89 21.02 14.41
CA ASP A 199 -12.49 20.14 13.41
C ASP A 199 -12.32 20.75 12.03
N PHE A 200 -11.98 19.93 11.03
CA PHE A 200 -12.02 20.36 9.64
C PHE A 200 -13.45 20.78 9.25
N GLY A 201 -14.49 20.06 9.67
CA GLY A 201 -15.87 20.37 9.30
C GLY A 201 -16.03 20.50 7.78
N ALA A 202 -16.42 21.69 7.32
CA ALA A 202 -16.52 22.01 5.89
C ALA A 202 -15.21 22.51 5.25
N ASN A 203 -14.16 22.75 6.05
CA ASN A 203 -12.85 23.17 5.58
C ASN A 203 -12.20 22.06 4.75
N ARG A 204 -11.45 22.49 3.75
CA ARG A 204 -10.77 21.62 2.79
C ARG A 204 -9.28 21.93 2.78
N LEU A 205 -8.49 20.93 2.40
CA LEU A 205 -7.07 21.07 2.08
C LEU A 205 -6.95 21.80 0.74
N SER A 206 -7.11 23.11 0.80
CA SER A 206 -7.12 24.01 -0.36
C SER A 206 -5.70 24.16 -0.92
N PRO A 207 -5.55 24.55 -2.19
CA PRO A 207 -4.26 24.98 -2.72
C PRO A 207 -3.56 25.96 -1.77
N GLY A 208 -2.24 25.88 -1.66
CA GLY A 208 -1.43 26.71 -0.77
C GLY A 208 -1.38 26.25 0.68
N THR A 209 -2.27 25.32 1.07
CA THR A 209 -2.29 24.74 2.41
C THR A 209 -1.27 23.62 2.51
N GLY A 210 -0.40 23.69 3.52
CA GLY A 210 0.43 22.57 3.94
C GLY A 210 -0.29 21.73 4.98
N PHE A 211 0.00 20.44 5.01
CA PHE A 211 -0.53 19.55 6.04
C PHE A 211 0.40 18.37 6.29
N TRP A 212 0.36 17.86 7.51
CA TRP A 212 1.02 16.63 7.89
C TRP A 212 0.10 15.44 7.68
N VAL A 213 0.66 14.34 7.19
CA VAL A 213 0.02 13.03 7.23
C VAL A 213 0.94 12.02 7.89
N ASN A 214 0.40 11.23 8.80
CA ASN A 214 1.07 10.05 9.32
C ASN A 214 0.53 8.83 8.59
N MET A 215 1.35 8.22 7.74
CA MET A 215 0.95 7.05 6.96
C MET A 215 1.25 5.77 7.74
N PRO A 216 0.33 4.78 7.73
CA PRO A 216 0.63 3.48 8.30
C PRO A 216 1.76 2.82 7.50
N ALA A 217 2.43 1.85 8.13
CA ALA A 217 3.24 0.91 7.38
C ALA A 217 2.36 0.26 6.32
N ALA A 218 2.89 0.16 5.10
CA ALA A 218 2.30 -0.70 4.10
C ALA A 218 2.10 -2.09 4.74
N PRO A 219 0.94 -2.74 4.58
CA PRO A 219 0.76 -4.10 5.03
C PRO A 219 1.93 -4.92 4.51
N ALA A 220 2.56 -5.71 5.39
CA ALA A 220 3.65 -6.58 4.96
C ALA A 220 3.16 -7.40 3.76
N PRO A 221 3.91 -7.42 2.64
CA PRO A 221 3.50 -8.18 1.47
C PRO A 221 3.22 -9.62 1.91
N LEU A 222 2.13 -10.17 1.39
CA LEU A 222 1.77 -11.55 1.69
C LEU A 222 2.90 -12.46 1.20
N SER A 223 3.49 -13.20 2.13
CA SER A 223 4.55 -14.15 1.85
C SER A 223 4.03 -15.56 2.09
N MET A 224 4.25 -16.44 1.13
CA MET A 224 4.02 -17.87 1.23
C MET A 224 5.26 -18.61 1.71
N VAL A 225 6.42 -17.96 1.81
CA VAL A 225 7.69 -18.57 2.24
C VAL A 225 7.53 -19.24 3.59
N GLY A 226 7.99 -20.48 3.74
CA GLY A 226 7.99 -21.21 5.00
C GLY A 226 7.27 -22.56 4.93
N ALA A 227 7.11 -23.18 6.10
CA ALA A 227 6.41 -24.44 6.24
C ALA A 227 4.91 -24.23 6.48
N TRP A 228 4.09 -25.07 5.86
CA TRP A 228 2.65 -25.11 6.01
C TRP A 228 2.20 -26.54 6.26
N SER A 229 1.19 -26.73 7.09
CA SER A 229 0.60 -28.05 7.37
C SER A 229 -0.90 -27.94 7.45
N GLY A 230 -1.59 -29.00 7.04
CA GLY A 230 -3.03 -28.95 6.90
C GLY A 230 -3.62 -30.28 6.47
N THR A 231 -4.86 -30.21 5.99
CA THR A 231 -5.59 -31.36 5.48
C THR A 231 -6.13 -31.12 4.08
N GLY A 232 -6.18 -32.19 3.29
CA GLY A 232 -6.83 -32.25 1.99
C GLY A 232 -7.96 -33.27 1.99
N VAL A 233 -9.05 -32.96 1.31
CA VAL A 233 -10.16 -33.88 1.06
C VAL A 233 -10.55 -33.76 -0.40
N ASP A 234 -10.62 -34.89 -1.10
CA ASP A 234 -11.10 -34.98 -2.49
C ASP A 234 -12.13 -36.10 -2.61
N SER A 235 -12.94 -35.99 -3.66
CA SER A 235 -13.70 -37.13 -4.16
C SER A 235 -12.86 -37.83 -5.22
N ASN A 236 -12.41 -39.03 -4.89
CA ASN A 236 -11.85 -39.94 -5.88
C ASN A 236 -13.00 -40.74 -6.48
N ALA A 237 -13.26 -40.51 -7.78
CA ALA A 237 -14.39 -41.11 -8.50
C ALA A 237 -14.35 -42.65 -8.53
N ASN A 238 -13.16 -43.26 -8.38
CA ASN A 238 -12.97 -44.71 -8.48
C ASN A 238 -13.05 -45.45 -7.15
N THR A 239 -12.81 -44.78 -6.01
CA THR A 239 -12.82 -45.44 -4.69
C THR A 239 -14.01 -45.05 -3.82
N GLY A 240 -14.73 -43.97 -4.16
CA GLY A 240 -15.84 -43.46 -3.34
C GLY A 240 -15.42 -42.99 -1.94
N ALA A 241 -14.11 -42.93 -1.68
CA ALA A 241 -13.54 -42.63 -0.38
C ALA A 241 -13.15 -41.15 -0.30
N ASN A 242 -13.96 -40.35 0.41
CA ASN A 242 -13.61 -39.00 0.84
C ASN A 242 -12.64 -39.07 2.04
N GLY A 243 -11.42 -39.56 1.79
CA GLY A 243 -10.40 -39.70 2.81
C GLY A 243 -9.71 -38.37 3.10
N THR A 244 -9.57 -38.02 4.37
CA THR A 244 -8.71 -36.90 4.77
C THR A 244 -7.24 -37.28 4.56
N THR A 245 -6.48 -36.42 3.90
CA THR A 245 -5.03 -36.52 3.74
C THR A 245 -4.36 -35.41 4.54
N ILE A 246 -3.30 -35.72 5.29
CA ILE A 246 -2.43 -34.70 5.87
C ILE A 246 -1.53 -34.16 4.78
N VAL A 247 -1.43 -32.83 4.65
CA VAL A 247 -0.65 -32.17 3.61
C VAL A 247 0.34 -31.22 4.26
N THR A 248 1.62 -31.33 3.90
CA THR A 248 2.66 -30.39 4.35
C THR A 248 3.40 -29.80 3.17
N TRP A 249 3.60 -28.48 3.18
CA TRP A 249 4.32 -27.74 2.16
C TRP A 249 5.54 -27.05 2.78
N THR A 250 6.63 -27.00 2.03
CA THR A 250 7.76 -26.09 2.32
C THR A 250 7.97 -25.22 1.11
N LEU A 251 7.64 -23.93 1.25
CA LEU A 251 7.56 -22.99 0.14
C LEU A 251 8.68 -21.95 0.17
N ALA A 252 9.12 -21.59 -1.02
CA ALA A 252 9.89 -20.40 -1.34
C ALA A 252 9.05 -19.50 -2.27
N GLN A 253 9.33 -18.20 -2.25
CA GLN A 253 8.65 -17.22 -3.08
C GLN A 253 9.65 -16.20 -3.62
N THR A 254 9.53 -15.88 -4.90
CA THR A 254 10.26 -14.81 -5.56
C THR A 254 9.25 -13.98 -6.34
N ASP A 255 9.07 -12.73 -5.93
CA ASP A 255 7.99 -11.85 -6.40
C ASP A 255 6.62 -12.53 -6.25
N ALA A 256 5.88 -12.66 -7.35
CA ALA A 256 4.62 -13.37 -7.41
C ALA A 256 4.76 -14.89 -7.52
N ARG A 257 5.94 -15.44 -7.85
CA ARG A 257 6.12 -16.88 -8.08
C ARG A 257 6.38 -17.62 -6.79
N VAL A 258 5.67 -18.72 -6.58
CA VAL A 258 5.85 -19.63 -5.44
C VAL A 258 6.30 -20.98 -5.96
N SER A 259 7.23 -21.60 -5.25
CA SER A 259 7.69 -22.96 -5.53
C SER A 259 8.06 -23.67 -4.25
N GLY A 260 7.99 -24.99 -4.21
CA GLY A 260 8.37 -25.72 -3.01
C GLY A 260 8.22 -27.22 -3.12
N THR A 261 8.32 -27.88 -1.98
CA THR A 261 8.04 -29.30 -1.84
C THR A 261 6.68 -29.51 -1.19
N VAL A 262 6.04 -30.63 -1.56
CA VAL A 262 4.78 -31.09 -0.98
C VAL A 262 4.98 -32.50 -0.48
N ASN A 263 4.49 -32.78 0.72
CA ASN A 263 4.33 -34.14 1.19
C ASN A 263 2.88 -34.36 1.58
N THR A 264 2.36 -35.53 1.22
CA THR A 264 1.04 -35.98 1.63
C THR A 264 1.18 -37.24 2.47
N ARG A 265 0.30 -37.42 3.46
CA ARG A 265 0.24 -38.61 4.29
C ARG A 265 -1.21 -38.99 4.56
N SER A 266 -1.50 -40.28 4.57
CA SER A 266 -2.80 -40.76 5.07
C SER A 266 -2.97 -40.46 6.56
N VAL A 267 -4.21 -40.22 6.98
CA VAL A 267 -4.58 -40.18 8.41
C VAL A 267 -4.67 -41.58 9.02
N ASP A 268 -4.83 -42.61 8.18
CA ASP A 268 -4.92 -44.00 8.62
C ASP A 268 -3.52 -44.54 9.00
N PRO A 269 -3.40 -45.39 10.04
CA PRO A 269 -2.15 -46.06 10.36
C PRO A 269 -1.61 -46.84 9.17
N VAL A 270 -0.29 -46.78 8.97
CA VAL A 270 0.41 -47.45 7.86
C VAL A 270 0.04 -48.94 7.83
N GLY A 271 -0.41 -49.43 6.67
CA GLY A 271 -0.69 -50.84 6.42
C GLY A 271 -2.09 -51.33 6.79
N THR A 272 -3.00 -50.44 7.21
CA THR A 272 -4.36 -50.84 7.62
C THR A 272 -5.42 -50.76 6.51
N THR A 273 -5.25 -49.89 5.51
CA THR A 273 -6.20 -49.70 4.39
C THR A 273 -5.47 -49.42 3.07
N CYS A 274 -6.05 -49.80 1.93
CA CYS A 274 -5.55 -49.41 0.60
C CYS A 274 -5.57 -47.88 0.39
N ASN A 275 -6.44 -47.16 1.11
CA ASN A 275 -6.51 -45.70 1.11
C ASN A 275 -5.20 -45.06 1.61
N SER A 276 -4.40 -45.79 2.41
CA SER A 276 -3.08 -45.35 2.89
C SER A 276 -1.97 -45.44 1.83
N CYS A 277 -2.11 -46.31 0.81
CA CYS A 277 -1.04 -46.65 -0.12
C CYS A 277 -0.82 -45.62 -1.24
N HIS A 278 -1.85 -44.86 -1.61
CA HIS A 278 -1.78 -43.85 -2.68
C HIS A 278 -1.65 -42.41 -2.15
N ARG A 279 -1.99 -42.19 -0.87
CA ARG A 279 -1.99 -40.85 -0.25
C ARG A 279 -0.64 -40.44 0.35
N ASN A 280 0.32 -41.36 0.45
CA ASN A 280 1.68 -41.06 0.92
C ASN A 280 2.58 -40.71 -0.27
N LYS A 281 2.73 -39.42 -0.60
CA LYS A 281 3.55 -38.98 -1.73
C LYS A 281 4.42 -37.78 -1.39
N THR A 282 5.53 -37.64 -2.11
CA THR A 282 6.38 -36.45 -2.11
C THR A 282 6.41 -35.87 -3.51
N GLY A 283 6.24 -34.56 -3.64
CA GLY A 283 6.17 -33.87 -4.92
C GLY A 283 6.68 -32.44 -4.84
N THR A 284 6.48 -31.70 -5.92
CA THR A 284 6.81 -30.28 -6.02
C THR A 284 5.57 -29.44 -6.19
N LEU A 285 5.58 -28.23 -5.64
CA LEU A 285 4.58 -27.20 -5.88
C LEU A 285 5.19 -26.09 -6.71
N SER A 286 4.40 -25.56 -7.66
CA SER A 286 4.67 -24.29 -8.32
C SER A 286 3.38 -23.47 -8.40
N GLY A 287 3.47 -22.14 -8.37
CA GLY A 287 2.28 -21.30 -8.40
C GLY A 287 2.58 -19.81 -8.58
N THR A 288 1.53 -19.01 -8.65
CA THR A 288 1.58 -17.55 -8.75
C THR A 288 0.59 -16.92 -7.76
N VAL A 289 1.04 -15.95 -6.99
CA VAL A 289 0.26 -15.16 -6.02
C VAL A 289 -0.11 -13.82 -6.65
N THR A 290 -1.36 -13.38 -6.46
CA THR A 290 -1.83 -12.05 -6.86
C THR A 290 -2.76 -11.53 -5.77
N GLY A 291 -2.31 -10.52 -5.01
CA GLY A 291 -3.02 -10.05 -3.83
C GLY A 291 -3.15 -11.15 -2.78
N THR A 292 -4.39 -11.50 -2.43
CA THR A 292 -4.71 -12.60 -1.50
C THR A 292 -5.11 -13.90 -2.21
N ALA A 293 -4.90 -14.00 -3.52
CA ALA A 293 -5.22 -15.19 -4.31
C ALA A 293 -3.94 -15.90 -4.79
N MET A 294 -4.03 -17.21 -5.01
CA MET A 294 -2.95 -18.01 -5.59
C MET A 294 -3.50 -19.06 -6.54
N THR A 295 -2.86 -19.25 -7.68
CA THR A 295 -3.04 -20.43 -8.53
C THR A 295 -1.83 -21.33 -8.38
N PHE A 296 -2.01 -22.64 -8.27
CA PHE A 296 -0.89 -23.57 -8.08
C PHE A 296 -1.06 -24.88 -8.86
N THR A 297 0.06 -25.56 -9.05
CA THR A 297 0.18 -26.90 -9.58
C THR A 297 1.10 -27.71 -8.66
N ILE A 298 0.63 -28.89 -8.25
CA ILE A 298 1.41 -29.88 -7.52
C ILE A 298 1.68 -31.04 -8.47
N SER A 299 2.94 -31.46 -8.55
CA SER A 299 3.37 -32.61 -9.34
C SER A 299 3.99 -33.65 -8.42
N PHE A 300 3.40 -34.83 -8.39
CA PHE A 300 3.94 -36.01 -7.74
C PHE A 300 4.57 -36.92 -8.80
N PRO A 301 5.90 -37.05 -8.85
CA PRO A 301 6.56 -38.00 -9.73
C PRO A 301 6.27 -39.45 -9.30
N PRO A 302 6.65 -40.45 -10.13
CA PRO A 302 6.60 -41.85 -9.70
C PRO A 302 7.41 -42.04 -8.41
N GLY A 303 6.91 -42.90 -7.52
CA GLY A 303 7.61 -43.26 -6.29
C GLY A 303 8.89 -44.06 -6.55
N VAL A 304 9.62 -44.37 -5.48
CA VAL A 304 10.82 -45.21 -5.53
C VAL A 304 10.51 -46.66 -5.23
N ALA A 305 11.41 -47.57 -5.59
CA ALA A 305 11.27 -49.00 -5.26
C ALA A 305 11.11 -49.18 -3.73
N GLY A 306 10.02 -49.82 -3.31
CA GLY A 306 9.65 -49.97 -1.89
C GLY A 306 8.45 -49.13 -1.47
N ASP A 307 8.08 -48.11 -2.25
CA ASP A 307 6.79 -47.44 -2.06
C ASP A 307 5.65 -48.39 -2.45
N PRO A 308 4.47 -48.31 -1.80
CA PRO A 308 3.33 -49.15 -2.16
C PRO A 308 2.88 -48.99 -3.62
N THR A 309 3.11 -47.80 -4.20
CA THR A 309 2.57 -47.38 -5.51
C THR A 309 3.65 -46.68 -6.37
N PRO A 310 4.78 -47.36 -6.66
CA PRO A 310 5.98 -46.71 -7.20
C PRO A 310 5.82 -46.23 -8.65
N LEU A 311 4.79 -46.70 -9.36
CA LEU A 311 4.52 -46.31 -10.75
C LEU A 311 3.52 -45.15 -10.87
N CYS A 312 2.88 -44.74 -9.78
CA CYS A 312 1.74 -43.81 -9.84
C CYS A 312 2.21 -42.35 -9.77
N THR A 313 1.94 -41.58 -10.82
CA THR A 313 2.10 -40.12 -10.82
C THR A 313 0.79 -39.44 -10.48
N ALA A 314 0.87 -38.18 -10.01
CA ALA A 314 -0.31 -37.36 -9.89
C ALA A 314 -0.01 -35.89 -10.21
N THR A 315 -0.95 -35.22 -10.86
CA THR A 315 -0.90 -33.76 -11.08
C THR A 315 -2.16 -33.13 -10.53
N ILE A 316 -2.00 -32.14 -9.66
CA ILE A 316 -3.10 -31.39 -9.05
C ILE A 316 -2.96 -29.92 -9.43
N THR A 317 -4.06 -29.30 -9.81
CA THR A 317 -4.15 -27.85 -10.00
C THR A 317 -5.18 -27.27 -9.05
N GLY A 318 -4.88 -26.10 -8.48
CA GLY A 318 -5.79 -25.50 -7.51
C GLY A 318 -5.70 -23.99 -7.43
N THR A 319 -6.69 -23.43 -6.75
CA THR A 319 -6.86 -22.00 -6.53
C THR A 319 -7.12 -21.73 -5.05
N VAL A 320 -6.48 -20.68 -4.55
CA VAL A 320 -6.66 -20.14 -3.22
C VAL A 320 -7.28 -18.75 -3.35
N SER A 321 -8.27 -18.46 -2.52
CA SER A 321 -8.79 -17.11 -2.33
C SER A 321 -8.72 -16.74 -0.85
N GLY A 322 -8.27 -15.53 -0.53
CA GLY A 322 -8.23 -15.05 0.85
C GLY A 322 -7.07 -15.61 1.67
N ILE A 323 -5.88 -15.74 1.07
CA ILE A 323 -4.66 -16.08 1.82
C ILE A 323 -4.43 -15.05 2.91
N THR A 324 -4.11 -15.52 4.12
CA THR A 324 -3.67 -14.70 5.24
C THR A 324 -2.20 -15.02 5.57
N GLN A 325 -1.60 -14.28 6.49
CA GLN A 325 -0.23 -14.56 6.94
C GLN A 325 -0.11 -15.93 7.64
N SER A 326 -1.20 -16.49 8.17
CA SER A 326 -1.18 -17.71 8.99
C SER A 326 -1.97 -18.89 8.44
N SER A 327 -2.89 -18.68 7.49
CA SER A 327 -3.73 -19.76 6.96
C SER A 327 -4.34 -19.45 5.58
N PHE A 328 -4.79 -20.51 4.91
CA PHE A 328 -5.64 -20.41 3.73
C PHE A 328 -6.46 -21.68 3.49
N THR A 329 -7.50 -21.55 2.66
CA THR A 329 -8.26 -22.67 2.10
C THR A 329 -8.17 -22.64 0.58
N ALA A 330 -7.97 -23.80 -0.04
CA ALA A 330 -7.89 -23.93 -1.48
C ALA A 330 -8.95 -24.89 -2.02
N SER A 331 -9.34 -24.70 -3.27
CA SER A 331 -10.03 -25.70 -4.08
C SER A 331 -9.06 -26.28 -5.11
N TYR A 332 -9.14 -27.58 -5.39
CA TYR A 332 -8.29 -28.23 -6.38
C TYR A 332 -9.01 -29.32 -7.16
N SER A 333 -8.42 -29.68 -8.29
CA SER A 333 -8.75 -30.87 -9.07
C SER A 333 -7.47 -31.42 -9.69
N GLY A 334 -7.48 -32.69 -10.08
CA GLY A 334 -6.28 -33.32 -10.62
C GLY A 334 -6.55 -34.69 -11.22
N ASP A 335 -5.48 -35.40 -11.51
CA ASP A 335 -5.51 -36.78 -11.99
C ASP A 335 -4.34 -37.54 -11.36
N ASP A 336 -4.62 -38.77 -10.93
CA ASP A 336 -3.64 -39.76 -10.51
C ASP A 336 -3.62 -40.89 -11.55
N SER A 337 -2.44 -41.27 -12.03
CA SER A 337 -2.32 -42.24 -13.13
C SER A 337 -2.82 -43.64 -12.79
N CYS A 338 -3.02 -43.94 -11.51
CA CYS A 338 -3.50 -45.23 -11.01
C CYS A 338 -4.93 -45.16 -10.48
N GLU A 339 -5.33 -44.01 -9.94
CA GLU A 339 -6.66 -43.83 -9.33
C GLU A 339 -7.64 -43.01 -10.18
N GLY A 340 -7.18 -42.40 -11.27
CA GLY A 340 -8.00 -41.55 -12.15
C GLY A 340 -8.22 -40.13 -11.58
N PRO A 341 -9.34 -39.48 -11.95
CA PRO A 341 -9.53 -38.06 -11.66
C PRO A 341 -9.80 -37.80 -10.17
N LEU A 342 -9.20 -36.72 -9.68
CA LEU A 342 -9.43 -36.12 -8.35
C LEU A 342 -10.35 -34.92 -8.51
N LEU A 343 -11.56 -34.99 -7.94
CA LEU A 343 -12.61 -33.99 -8.11
C LEU A 343 -12.99 -33.34 -6.78
N ASP A 344 -13.47 -32.10 -6.85
CA ASP A 344 -14.00 -31.33 -5.72
C ASP A 344 -13.04 -31.27 -4.52
N GLY A 345 -11.74 -31.21 -4.82
CA GLY A 345 -10.68 -31.18 -3.83
C GLY A 345 -10.71 -29.91 -3.00
N THR A 346 -10.52 -30.03 -1.70
CA THR A 346 -10.36 -28.92 -0.76
C THR A 346 -9.08 -29.08 0.05
N LEU A 347 -8.34 -28.00 0.27
CA LEU A 347 -7.19 -27.95 1.18
C LEU A 347 -7.46 -26.92 2.26
N THR A 348 -7.12 -27.21 3.51
CA THR A 348 -7.07 -26.25 4.61
C THR A 348 -5.70 -26.27 5.22
N MET A 349 -4.96 -25.17 5.13
CA MET A 349 -3.54 -25.09 5.46
C MET A 349 -3.29 -23.99 6.49
N ALA A 350 -2.41 -24.28 7.45
CA ALA A 350 -1.92 -23.34 8.44
C ALA A 350 -0.39 -23.27 8.40
N ARG A 351 0.13 -22.05 8.48
CA ARG A 351 1.57 -21.78 8.58
C ARG A 351 2.11 -22.42 9.85
N GLN A 352 3.24 -23.10 9.73
CA GLN A 352 3.97 -23.66 10.86
C GLN A 352 4.97 -22.61 11.38
N PRO A 353 5.20 -22.58 12.70
CA PRO A 353 6.08 -21.61 13.34
C PRO A 353 7.53 -21.70 12.87
#